data_AF-A0A424L1T5-F1
#
_entry.id   AF-A0A424L1T5-F1
#
_cell.length_a   1.000
_cell.length_b   1.000
_cell.length_c   1.000
_cell.angle_alpha   90.00
_cell.angle_beta   90.00
_cell.angle_gamma   90.00
#
_symmetry.space_group_name_H-M   'P 1'
#
loop_
_entity.id
_entity.type
_entity.pdbx_description
1 polymer ?
#
loop_
_entity_poly.entity_id
_entity_poly.type
_entity_poly.pdbx_seq_one_letter_code
_entity_poly.pdbx_strand_id
1 'polypeptide(L)'
;MVSDEQVHELEENFDHDFITARDEHRFRVNMSYSQGTLGAVIRVLNHRPMPLSSIGLPPVVEEIAYRDKGLVLVTGTTSQGKITTLAALVDHINEFRNDY
;
A
#
# COMPACT_ATOMS: atom_id res chain seq x y z
N MET A 1 -20.08 -3.94 -1.54
CA MET A 1 -20.92 -2.83 -1.06
C MET A 1 -20.32 -2.31 0.23
N VAL A 2 -20.52 -1.04 0.56
CA VAL A 2 -20.06 -0.45 1.83
C VAL A 2 -20.90 -1.03 2.97
N SER A 3 -20.28 -1.43 4.08
CA SER A 3 -21.00 -1.99 5.23
C SER A 3 -21.62 -0.89 6.09
N ASP A 4 -22.62 -1.26 6.90
CA ASP A 4 -23.26 -0.32 7.83
C ASP A 4 -22.27 0.27 8.84
N GLU A 5 -21.27 -0.51 9.26
CA GLU A 5 -20.16 -0.05 10.11
C GLU A 5 -19.34 1.05 9.43
N GLN A 6 -19.03 0.89 8.15
CA GLN A 6 -18.28 1.89 7.38
C GLN A 6 -19.10 3.17 7.13
N VAL A 7 -20.43 3.04 6.98
CA VAL A 7 -21.33 4.20 6.91
C VAL A 7 -21.33 4.93 8.25
N HIS A 8 -21.42 4.19 9.35
CA HIS A 8 -21.39 4.77 10.69
C HIS A 8 -20.07 5.52 10.96
N GLU A 9 -18.92 4.93 10.64
CA GLU A 9 -17.63 5.61 10.79
C GLU A 9 -17.52 6.89 9.94
N LEU A 10 -18.08 6.89 8.73
CA LEU A 10 -18.13 8.06 7.86
C LEU A 10 -19.04 9.16 8.43
N GLU A 11 -20.20 8.80 8.99
CA GLU A 11 -21.14 9.75 9.59
C GLU A 11 -20.59 10.39 10.88
N GLU A 12 -19.84 9.62 11.68
CA GLU A 12 -19.22 10.12 12.91
C GLU A 12 -17.98 10.99 12.64
N ASN A 13 -17.11 10.56 11.71
CA ASN A 13 -15.81 11.19 11.49
C ASN A 13 -15.77 12.14 10.28
N PHE A 14 -16.82 12.16 9.45
CA PHE A 14 -16.89 12.86 8.17
C PHE A 14 -15.83 12.45 7.12
N ASP A 15 -15.06 11.39 7.40
CA ASP A 15 -14.04 10.79 6.54
C ASP A 15 -13.90 9.30 6.90
N HIS A 16 -13.74 8.45 5.87
CA HIS A 16 -13.46 7.03 6.05
C HIS A 16 -12.64 6.50 4.86
N ASP A 17 -11.51 5.84 5.14
CA ASP A 17 -10.59 5.24 4.14
C ASP A 17 -10.55 3.71 4.32
N PHE A 18 -10.91 2.98 3.28
CA PHE A 18 -11.00 1.52 3.31
C PHE A 18 -10.54 0.87 2.00
N ILE A 19 -10.26 -0.42 2.08
CA ILE A 19 -9.92 -1.25 0.92
C ILE A 19 -11.07 -2.18 0.60
N THR A 20 -11.45 -2.24 -0.67
CA THR A 20 -12.44 -3.20 -1.18
C THR A 20 -11.90 -3.93 -2.41
N ALA A 21 -12.49 -5.06 -2.76
CA ALA A 21 -12.09 -5.87 -3.93
C ALA A 21 -13.31 -6.23 -4.78
N ARG A 22 -13.13 -6.19 -6.10
CA ARG A 22 -14.14 -6.57 -7.08
C ARG A 22 -13.46 -7.05 -8.37
N ASP A 23 -13.94 -8.14 -8.95
CA ASP A 23 -13.50 -8.65 -10.27
C ASP A 23 -11.97 -8.71 -10.43
N GLU A 24 -11.26 -9.31 -9.46
CA GLU A 24 -9.78 -9.38 -9.42
C GLU A 24 -9.07 -8.02 -9.39
N HIS A 25 -9.70 -6.99 -8.84
CA HIS A 25 -9.07 -5.70 -8.62
C HIS A 25 -9.31 -5.24 -7.19
N ARG A 26 -8.27 -4.64 -6.58
CA ARG A 26 -8.38 -3.98 -5.29
C ARG A 26 -8.49 -2.48 -5.49
N PHE A 27 -9.27 -1.84 -4.63
CA PHE A 27 -9.48 -0.40 -4.65
C PHE A 27 -9.27 0.14 -3.26
N ARG A 28 -8.53 1.25 -3.16
CA ARG A 28 -8.54 2.10 -1.97
C ARG A 28 -9.58 3.18 -2.20
N VAL A 29 -10.59 3.21 -1.34
CA VAL A 29 -11.70 4.15 -1.40
C VAL A 29 -11.58 5.05 -0.18
N ASN A 30 -11.50 6.36 -0.40
CA ASN A 30 -11.72 7.34 0.64
C ASN A 30 -13.07 8.02 0.37
N MET A 31 -13.98 7.95 1.33
CA MET A 31 -15.26 8.67 1.32
C MET A 31 -15.17 9.80 2.33
N SER A 32 -15.59 11.00 1.95
CA SER A 32 -15.51 12.17 2.84
C SER A 32 -16.49 13.26 2.46
N TYR A 33 -16.85 14.09 3.44
CA TYR A 33 -17.66 15.28 3.22
C TYR A 33 -16.78 16.48 2.90
N SER A 34 -17.01 17.13 1.76
CA SER A 34 -16.38 18.39 1.39
C SER A 34 -17.46 19.43 1.12
N GLN A 35 -17.41 20.55 1.84
CA GLN A 35 -18.42 21.62 1.78
C GLN A 35 -19.86 21.08 1.97
N GLY A 36 -20.03 20.14 2.91
CA GLY A 36 -21.32 19.50 3.20
C GLY A 36 -21.80 18.50 2.13
N THR A 37 -21.00 18.24 1.09
CA THR A 37 -21.33 17.26 0.04
C THR A 37 -20.49 16.00 0.22
N LEU A 38 -21.14 14.84 0.22
CA LEU A 38 -20.44 13.56 0.23
C LEU A 38 -19.76 13.30 -1.13
N GLY A 39 -18.47 12.98 -1.09
CA GLY A 39 -17.69 12.55 -2.24
C GLY A 39 -16.87 11.30 -1.95
N ALA A 40 -16.33 10.69 -3.01
CA ALA A 40 -15.41 9.57 -2.89
C ALA A 40 -14.25 9.67 -3.88
N VAL A 41 -13.05 9.32 -3.42
CA VAL A 41 -11.85 9.14 -4.24
C VAL A 41 -11.52 7.66 -4.29
N ILE A 42 -11.55 7.09 -5.50
CA ILE A 42 -11.28 5.67 -5.73
C ILE A 42 -9.96 5.52 -6.49
N ARG A 43 -9.02 4.79 -5.90
CA ARG A 43 -7.71 4.48 -6.50
C ARG A 43 -7.59 2.98 -6.72
N VAL A 44 -7.22 2.59 -7.94
CA VAL A 44 -6.89 1.20 -8.25
C VAL A 44 -5.59 0.83 -7.54
N LEU A 45 -5.61 -0.29 -6.82
CA LEU A 45 -4.42 -0.87 -6.22
C LEU A 45 -3.93 -2.02 -7.09
N ASN A 46 -2.69 -1.93 -7.55
CA ASN A 46 -2.06 -3.01 -8.31
C ASN A 46 -2.00 -4.30 -7.48
N HIS A 47 -2.17 -5.42 -8.17
CA HIS A 47 -2.25 -6.72 -7.49
C HIS A 47 -0.89 -7.27 -7.06
N ARG A 48 0.20 -6.88 -7.74
CA ARG A 48 1.54 -7.32 -7.39
C ARG A 48 2.51 -6.14 -7.27
N PRO A 49 3.38 -6.12 -6.26
CA PRO A 49 4.55 -5.26 -6.25
C PRO A 49 5.36 -5.42 -7.53
N MET A 50 6.11 -4.38 -7.91
CA MET A 50 7.06 -4.49 -9.01
C MET A 50 8.29 -5.28 -8.52
N PRO A 51 8.90 -6.14 -9.35
CA PRO A 51 10.10 -6.86 -8.95
C PRO A 51 11.23 -5.94 -8.49
N LEU A 52 12.00 -6.41 -7.50
CA LEU A 52 13.29 -5.91 -7.03
C LEU A 52 14.08 -5.13 -8.08
N SER A 53 14.46 -5.90 -9.10
CA SER A 53 15.32 -5.51 -10.21
C SER A 53 14.71 -4.48 -11.17
N SER A 54 13.38 -4.33 -11.18
CA SER A 54 12.68 -3.49 -12.16
C SER A 54 12.55 -2.02 -11.75
N ILE A 55 12.80 -1.69 -10.48
CA ILE A 55 12.60 -0.34 -9.94
C ILE A 55 13.86 0.52 -9.89
N GLY A 56 14.95 0.06 -10.52
CA GLY A 56 16.16 0.84 -10.75
C GLY A 56 16.96 1.17 -9.47
N LEU A 57 16.83 0.33 -8.43
CA LEU A 57 17.59 0.52 -7.20
C LEU A 57 19.02 -0.01 -7.35
N PRO A 58 19.99 0.60 -6.63
CA PRO A 58 21.35 0.08 -6.58
C PRO A 58 21.39 -1.37 -6.03
N PRO A 59 22.31 -2.22 -6.50
CA PRO A 59 22.41 -3.63 -6.04
C PRO A 59 22.53 -3.79 -4.53
N VAL A 60 23.18 -2.84 -3.83
CA VAL A 60 23.31 -2.87 -2.36
C VAL A 60 21.97 -2.84 -1.62
N VAL A 61 20.89 -2.38 -2.27
CA VAL A 61 19.54 -2.41 -1.66
C VAL A 61 18.99 -3.83 -1.63
N GLU A 62 19.31 -4.67 -2.61
CA GLU A 62 18.93 -6.08 -2.61
C GLU A 62 19.62 -6.85 -1.48
N GLU A 63 20.87 -6.49 -1.15
CA GLU A 63 21.59 -7.06 0.00
C GLU A 63 20.85 -6.87 1.34
N ILE A 64 19.98 -5.87 1.45
CA ILE A 64 19.17 -5.62 2.65
C ILE A 64 18.16 -6.74 2.86
N ALA A 65 17.59 -7.30 1.79
CA ALA A 65 16.61 -8.39 1.85
C ALA A 65 17.19 -9.67 2.48
N TYR A 66 18.51 -9.86 2.39
CA TYR A 66 19.21 -11.02 2.94
C TYR A 66 19.71 -10.83 4.39
N ARG A 67 19.41 -9.69 5.02
CA ARG A 67 19.79 -9.47 6.43
C ARG A 67 18.81 -10.20 7.36
N ASP A 68 19.33 -10.97 8.30
CA ASP A 68 18.50 -11.72 9.24
C ASP A 68 17.81 -10.83 10.29
N LYS A 69 18.48 -9.75 10.70
CA LYS A 69 18.01 -8.85 11.76
C LYS A 69 18.53 -7.44 11.51
N GLY A 70 17.76 -6.45 11.96
CA GLY A 70 18.10 -5.04 11.88
C GLY A 70 16.88 -4.16 11.68
N LEU A 71 17.10 -2.84 11.63
CA LEU A 71 16.08 -1.85 11.29
C LEU A 71 16.43 -1.20 9.96
N VAL A 72 15.51 -1.26 9.00
CA VAL A 72 15.65 -0.63 7.68
C VAL A 72 14.69 0.55 7.60
N LEU A 73 15.22 1.73 7.26
CA LEU A 73 14.43 2.95 7.12
C LEU A 73 14.41 3.41 5.66
N VAL A 74 13.25 3.34 5.02
CA VAL A 74 13.03 3.88 3.67
C VAL A 74 12.51 5.32 3.79
N THR A 75 13.36 6.30 3.48
CA THR A 75 13.07 7.73 3.69
C THR A 75 12.91 8.50 2.37
N GLY A 76 12.58 9.79 2.41
CA GLY A 76 12.24 10.62 1.24
C GLY A 76 11.01 11.51 1.46
N THR A 77 10.51 12.20 0.44
CA THR A 77 9.25 12.97 0.51
C THR A 77 8.06 12.14 0.03
N THR A 78 6.84 12.68 0.15
CA THR A 78 5.63 12.06 -0.40
C THR A 78 5.78 11.86 -1.91
N SER A 79 5.30 10.72 -2.43
CA SER A 79 5.34 10.36 -3.85
C SER A 79 6.72 10.05 -4.46
N GLN A 80 7.76 9.83 -3.66
CA GLN A 80 9.11 9.43 -4.12
C GLN A 80 9.36 7.92 -4.09
N GLY A 81 8.33 7.10 -4.26
CA GLY A 81 8.49 5.64 -4.41
C GLY A 81 8.80 4.85 -3.14
N LYS A 82 8.76 5.44 -1.93
CA LYS A 82 9.02 4.71 -0.67
C LYS A 82 8.18 3.44 -0.51
N ILE A 83 6.88 3.57 -0.72
CA ILE A 83 5.93 2.45 -0.60
C ILE A 83 6.23 1.40 -1.67
N THR A 84 6.57 1.85 -2.87
CA THR A 84 6.99 0.96 -3.97
C THR A 84 8.27 0.19 -3.61
N THR A 85 9.31 0.87 -3.11
CA THR A 85 10.56 0.25 -2.68
C THR A 85 10.35 -0.74 -1.55
N LEU A 86 9.59 -0.35 -0.52
CA LEU A 86 9.30 -1.22 0.61
C LEU A 86 8.48 -2.45 0.18
N ALA A 87 7.47 -2.26 -0.66
CA ALA A 87 6.66 -3.36 -1.17
C ALA A 87 7.50 -4.33 -2.01
N ALA A 88 8.37 -3.82 -2.89
CA ALA A 88 9.24 -4.66 -3.71
C ALA A 88 10.29 -5.42 -2.86
N LEU A 89 10.85 -4.79 -1.82
CA LEU A 89 11.75 -5.46 -0.87
C LEU A 89 11.06 -6.59 -0.12
N VAL A 90 9.86 -6.34 0.41
CA VAL A 90 9.08 -7.36 1.15
C VAL A 90 8.68 -8.52 0.22
N ASP A 91 8.30 -8.22 -1.02
CA ASP A 91 7.96 -9.24 -2.02
C ASP A 91 9.17 -10.11 -2.36
N HIS A 92 10.34 -9.51 -2.57
CA HIS A 92 11.61 -10.22 -2.79
C HIS A 92 11.98 -11.12 -1.60
N ILE A 93 11.79 -10.65 -0.36
CA ILE A 93 11.99 -11.47 0.84
C ILE A 93 11.05 -12.68 0.81
N ASN A 94 9.75 -12.46 0.56
CA ASN A 94 8.76 -13.55 0.53
C ASN A 94 9.03 -14.58 -0.58
N GLU A 95 9.62 -14.17 -1.71
CA GLU A 95 9.92 -15.06 -2.83
C GLU A 95 11.17 -15.92 -2.59
N PHE A 96 12.22 -15.35 -2.00
CA PHE A 96 13.53 -16.00 -1.91
C PHE A 96 13.87 -16.55 -0.52
N ARG A 97 13.18 -16.11 0.53
CA ARG A 97 13.48 -16.48 1.90
C ARG A 97 12.48 -17.53 2.40
N ASN A 98 12.87 -18.79 2.31
CA ASN A 98 12.17 -19.90 2.95
C ASN A 98 12.62 -20.03 4.41
N ASP A 99 12.13 -19.13 5.26
CA ASP A 99 12.25 -19.32 6.71
C ASP A 99 11.26 -20.42 7.14
N TYR A 100 11.74 -21.67 7.20
CA TYR A 100 11.07 -22.80 7.86
C TYR A 100 11.51 -22.91 9.32
#